data_AF-A0A2V2S1M9-F1
#
_entry.id   AF-A0A2V2S1M9-F1
#
_cell.length_a   1.000
_cell.length_b   1.000
_cell.length_c   1.000
_cell.angle_alpha   90.00
_cell.angle_beta   90.00
_cell.angle_gamma   90.00
#
_symmetry.space_group_name_H-M   'P 1'
#
loop_
_entity.id
_entity.type
_entity.pdbx_description
1 polymer ?
#
loop_
_entity_poly.entity_id
_entity_poly.type
_entity_poly.pdbx_seq_one_letter_code
_entity_poly.pdbx_strand_id
1 'polypeptide(L)'
;MPIEANAAPCDWAALTEWVFHPFAPSGEARFTIKCAKPVTFGLKFRYPSWAGTGMVIKVNGQVFKHSAHPGDFASVDRDWKNDDQVQVQFPLNLRSESLPGAPATKAFFLGPLLLGGDLGTNNLPAAIAYARNQCQYCDLPAPEVPALVVRNNPLESWLRPVADEPLTFHTANAGRPADVVLRPFYQLHYQRYTV
;
A
#
# COMPACT_ATOMS: atom_id res chain seq x y z
N MET A 1 48.00 -5.07 20.74
CA MET A 1 47.51 -4.67 19.40
C MET A 1 46.00 -4.55 19.52
N PRO A 2 45.42 -3.34 19.50
CA PRO A 2 43.97 -3.22 19.50
C PRO A 2 43.45 -3.62 18.12
N ILE A 3 42.40 -4.44 18.12
CA ILE A 3 41.63 -4.81 16.94
C ILE A 3 40.87 -3.55 16.52
N GLU A 4 41.30 -2.92 15.42
CA GLU A 4 40.52 -1.86 14.78
C GLU A 4 39.19 -2.48 14.32
N ALA A 5 38.10 -2.00 14.90
CA ALA A 5 36.77 -2.23 14.38
C ALA A 5 36.70 -1.53 13.01
N ASN A 6 36.84 -2.30 11.93
CA ASN A 6 36.51 -1.84 10.58
C ASN A 6 35.02 -1.49 10.57
N ALA A 7 34.70 -0.22 10.81
CA ALA A 7 33.38 0.32 10.54
C ALA A 7 33.02 0.00 9.08
N ALA A 8 31.81 -0.51 8.83
CA ALA A 8 31.33 -0.71 7.48
C ALA A 8 31.50 0.61 6.69
N PRO A 9 32.03 0.59 5.45
CA PRO A 9 32.40 1.82 4.75
C PRO A 9 31.21 2.70 4.36
N CYS A 10 30.00 2.12 4.40
CA CYS A 10 28.73 2.83 4.44
C CYS A 10 28.00 2.44 5.73
N ASP A 11 27.39 3.43 6.38
CA ASP A 11 26.52 3.18 7.51
C ASP A 11 25.14 2.75 6.98
N TRP A 12 24.84 1.47 7.13
CA TRP A 12 23.56 0.88 6.72
C TRP A 12 22.39 1.39 7.58
N ALA A 13 22.66 1.93 8.77
CA ALA A 13 21.69 2.61 9.62
C ALA A 13 21.53 4.11 9.23
N ALA A 14 22.54 4.69 8.58
CA ALA A 14 22.46 6.01 7.93
C ALA A 14 22.03 5.95 6.46
N LEU A 15 21.48 4.81 5.99
CA LEU A 15 20.57 4.80 4.84
C LEU A 15 19.37 5.67 5.20
N THR A 16 19.53 6.92 4.85
CA THR A 16 18.79 8.14 5.14
C THR A 16 17.29 7.96 5.29
N GLU A 17 16.75 8.67 6.28
CA GLU A 17 15.35 9.04 6.49
C GLU A 17 14.36 8.30 5.57
N TRP A 18 13.84 7.18 6.07
CA TRP A 18 12.72 6.49 5.47
C TRP A 18 11.53 7.44 5.48
N VAL A 19 11.37 8.26 4.45
CA VAL A 19 10.05 8.66 4.00
C VAL A 19 9.50 7.52 3.14
N PHE A 20 9.62 6.28 3.62
CA PHE A 20 8.57 5.32 3.35
C PHE A 20 7.42 5.83 4.19
N HIS A 21 6.58 6.66 3.59
CA HIS A 21 5.21 6.68 4.03
C HIS A 21 4.61 5.43 3.38
N PRO A 22 4.42 4.31 4.11
CA PRO A 22 3.73 3.12 3.59
C PRO A 22 2.36 3.44 2.98
N PHE A 23 1.89 4.66 3.22
CA PHE A 23 0.58 5.19 2.94
C PHE A 23 0.61 6.50 2.16
N ALA A 24 1.78 6.95 1.67
CA ALA A 24 1.79 8.09 0.76
C ALA A 24 1.11 7.65 -0.55
N PRO A 25 0.13 8.42 -1.04
CA PRO A 25 -0.61 8.09 -2.25
C PRO A 25 0.25 8.13 -3.54
N SER A 26 1.54 8.45 -3.43
CA SER A 26 2.45 8.62 -4.57
C SER A 26 3.09 7.31 -5.07
N GLY A 27 3.14 6.27 -4.22
CA GLY A 27 3.88 5.04 -4.55
C GLY A 27 5.39 5.26 -4.73
N GLU A 28 5.95 6.34 -4.19
CA GLU A 28 7.36 6.70 -4.29
C GLU A 28 8.12 6.36 -3.00
N ALA A 29 9.33 5.81 -3.15
CA ALA A 29 10.31 5.66 -2.10
C ALA A 29 11.63 6.31 -2.52
N ARG A 30 12.29 7.00 -1.58
CA ARG A 30 13.57 7.66 -1.82
C ARG A 30 14.61 7.18 -0.82
N PHE A 31 15.79 6.87 -1.34
CA PHE A 31 16.94 6.40 -0.60
C PHE A 31 18.08 7.39 -0.85
N THR A 32 18.74 7.83 0.21
CA THR A 32 19.99 8.60 0.08
C THR A 32 21.11 7.79 0.70
N ILE A 33 22.22 7.68 0.00
CA ILE A 33 23.36 6.85 0.40
C ILE A 33 24.32 7.70 1.23
N LYS A 34 24.70 7.19 2.42
CA LYS A 34 25.68 7.83 3.31
C LYS A 34 26.89 6.93 3.46
N CYS A 35 28.04 7.39 3.00
CA CYS A 35 29.29 6.63 3.04
C CYS A 35 30.46 7.58 3.26
N ALA A 36 31.43 7.18 4.09
CA ALA A 36 32.61 8.00 4.36
C ALA A 36 33.57 8.06 3.15
N LYS A 37 33.52 7.04 2.30
CA LYS A 37 34.30 6.91 1.05
C LYS A 37 33.43 6.22 0.00
N PRO A 38 33.75 6.34 -1.30
CA PRO A 38 33.02 5.60 -2.34
C PRO A 38 33.08 4.09 -2.12
N VAL A 39 31.96 3.39 -2.33
CA VAL A 39 31.84 1.93 -2.15
C VAL A 39 31.05 1.31 -3.29
N THR A 40 31.55 0.20 -3.83
CA THR A 40 30.86 -0.61 -4.83
C THR A 40 29.91 -1.61 -4.18
N PHE A 41 28.61 -1.53 -4.49
CA PHE A 41 27.64 -2.55 -4.11
C PHE A 41 26.36 -2.48 -4.96
N GLY A 42 25.59 -3.57 -4.92
CA GLY A 42 24.28 -3.67 -5.58
C GLY A 42 23.13 -3.35 -4.63
N LEU A 43 22.27 -2.41 -5.00
CA LEU A 43 20.98 -2.19 -4.36
C LEU A 43 19.89 -2.98 -5.08
N LYS A 44 19.20 -3.87 -4.36
CA LYS A 44 18.12 -4.70 -4.91
C LYS A 44 16.76 -4.19 -4.44
N PHE A 45 15.96 -3.70 -5.37
CA PHE A 45 14.58 -3.27 -5.11
C PHE A 45 13.61 -4.36 -5.51
N ARG A 46 12.74 -4.76 -4.59
CA ARG A 46 11.63 -5.69 -4.89
C ARG A 46 10.74 -5.03 -5.96
N TYR A 47 10.42 -5.77 -7.01
CA TYR A 47 9.35 -5.42 -7.95
C TYR A 47 8.11 -6.22 -7.53
N PRO A 48 7.16 -5.62 -6.80
CA PRO A 48 6.01 -6.38 -6.30
C PRO A 48 5.10 -6.80 -7.45
N SER A 49 4.50 -7.99 -7.33
CA SER A 49 3.56 -8.51 -8.35
C SER A 49 2.36 -7.58 -8.56
N TRP A 50 1.87 -6.93 -7.50
CA TRP A 50 0.73 -6.01 -7.55
C TRP A 50 0.99 -4.75 -8.38
N ALA A 51 2.25 -4.38 -8.61
CA ALA A 51 2.59 -3.17 -9.34
C ALA A 51 2.29 -3.31 -10.84
N GLY A 52 2.13 -4.52 -11.39
CA GLY A 52 1.98 -4.68 -12.83
C GLY A 52 3.18 -4.07 -13.57
N THR A 53 2.98 -3.49 -14.75
CA THR A 53 4.07 -2.82 -15.48
C THR A 53 4.22 -1.36 -15.08
N GLY A 54 5.46 -0.85 -15.05
CA GLY A 54 5.73 0.59 -14.87
C GLY A 54 6.49 0.97 -13.61
N MET A 55 7.13 0.04 -12.90
CA MET A 55 8.12 0.43 -11.89
C MET A 55 9.24 1.26 -12.55
N VAL A 56 9.57 2.40 -11.96
CA VAL A 56 10.63 3.29 -12.44
C VAL A 56 11.67 3.48 -11.33
N ILE A 57 12.93 3.28 -11.67
CA ILE A 57 14.06 3.60 -10.79
C ILE A 57 14.79 4.81 -11.38
N LYS A 58 15.12 5.79 -10.54
CA LYS A 58 15.99 6.90 -10.91
C LYS A 58 17.19 6.94 -9.97
N VAL A 59 18.38 7.15 -10.51
CA VAL A 59 19.60 7.40 -9.73
C VAL A 59 20.06 8.82 -10.04
N ASN A 60 20.18 9.65 -9.02
CA ASN A 60 20.52 11.07 -9.14
C ASN A 60 19.66 11.81 -10.19
N GLY A 61 18.36 11.51 -10.20
CA GLY A 61 17.36 12.09 -11.12
C GLY A 61 17.31 11.47 -12.52
N GLN A 62 18.26 10.60 -12.89
CA GLN A 62 18.28 9.95 -14.20
C GLN A 62 17.63 8.57 -14.16
N VAL A 63 16.79 8.27 -15.15
CA VAL A 63 16.12 6.97 -15.25
C VAL A 63 17.16 5.85 -15.41
N PHE A 64 17.13 4.90 -14.49
CA PHE A 64 17.94 3.69 -14.52
C PHE A 64 17.15 2.58 -15.24
N LYS A 65 17.70 2.09 -16.36
CA LYS A 65 17.09 1.00 -17.12
C LYS A 65 17.32 -0.33 -16.40
N HIS A 66 16.25 -1.09 -16.18
CA HIS A 66 16.31 -2.46 -15.67
C HIS A 66 15.45 -3.38 -16.53
N SER A 67 15.69 -4.69 -16.43
CA SER A 67 14.93 -5.74 -17.10
C SER A 67 14.07 -6.60 -16.14
N ALA A 68 13.98 -6.21 -14.86
CA ALA A 68 13.16 -6.91 -13.87
C ALA A 68 11.66 -6.88 -14.20
N HIS A 69 10.95 -7.94 -13.83
CA HIS A 69 9.50 -8.09 -14.01
C HIS A 69 8.78 -8.12 -12.65
N PRO A 70 7.44 -7.93 -12.63
CA PRO A 70 6.67 -8.06 -11.39
C PRO A 70 6.85 -9.45 -10.78
N GLY A 71 7.21 -9.49 -9.50
CA GLY A 71 7.58 -10.73 -8.82
C GLY A 71 9.09 -10.95 -8.69
N ASP A 72 9.94 -10.09 -9.27
CA ASP A 72 11.41 -10.16 -9.22
C ASP A 72 12.05 -9.07 -8.33
N PHE A 73 13.37 -8.89 -8.50
CA PHE A 73 14.14 -7.76 -7.96
C PHE A 73 14.86 -7.03 -9.11
N ALA A 74 14.82 -5.70 -9.10
CA ALA A 74 15.70 -4.87 -9.92
C ALA A 74 16.99 -4.56 -9.16
N SER A 75 18.14 -4.89 -9.75
CA SER A 75 19.46 -4.61 -9.18
C SER A 75 20.03 -3.32 -9.77
N VAL A 76 20.56 -2.46 -8.91
CA VAL A 76 21.30 -1.26 -9.26
C VAL A 76 22.73 -1.42 -8.73
N ASP A 77 23.60 -1.94 -9.59
CA ASP A 77 25.01 -2.20 -9.27
C ASP A 77 25.87 -1.01 -9.69
N ARG A 78 26.45 -0.30 -8.70
CA ARG A 78 27.18 0.96 -8.91
C ARG A 78 28.29 1.16 -7.87
N ASP A 79 29.19 2.08 -8.21
CA ASP A 79 30.06 2.76 -7.26
C ASP A 79 29.30 3.94 -6.64
N TRP A 80 28.90 3.78 -5.39
CA TRP A 80 28.11 4.77 -4.67
C TRP A 80 29.00 5.80 -4.00
N LYS A 81 28.59 7.05 -4.07
CA LYS A 81 29.21 8.18 -3.36
C LYS A 81 28.27 8.68 -2.26
N ASN A 82 28.85 9.43 -1.32
CA ASN A 82 28.04 10.12 -0.32
C ASN A 82 27.02 11.02 -1.01
N ASP A 83 25.79 11.00 -0.51
CA ASP A 83 24.64 11.77 -0.98
C ASP A 83 24.07 11.36 -2.35
N ASP A 84 24.50 10.23 -2.92
CA ASP A 84 23.78 9.65 -4.07
C ASP A 84 22.33 9.34 -3.67
N GLN A 85 21.39 9.67 -4.56
CA GLN A 85 19.96 9.45 -4.36
C GLN A 85 19.43 8.40 -5.31
N VAL A 86 18.63 7.48 -4.77
CA VAL A 86 17.83 6.54 -5.55
C VAL A 86 16.36 6.81 -5.27
N GLN A 87 15.57 6.99 -6.32
CA GLN A 87 14.12 7.07 -6.25
C GLN A 87 13.54 5.83 -6.91
N VAL A 88 12.54 5.24 -6.28
CA VAL A 88 11.79 4.11 -6.83
C VAL A 88 10.33 4.48 -6.81
N GLN A 89 9.66 4.36 -7.95
CA GLN A 89 8.25 4.66 -8.10
C GLN A 89 7.51 3.40 -8.55
N PHE A 90 6.41 3.10 -7.86
CA PHE A 90 5.51 2.00 -8.18
C PHE A 90 4.14 2.56 -8.61
N PRO A 91 3.57 2.07 -9.71
CA PRO A 91 2.19 2.41 -10.07
C PRO A 91 1.20 1.78 -9.07
N LEU A 92 0.35 2.61 -8.49
CA LEU A 92 -0.71 2.19 -7.57
C LEU A 92 -2.02 1.99 -8.36
N ASN A 93 -2.19 0.81 -8.94
CA ASN A 93 -3.37 0.49 -9.74
C ASN A 93 -4.52 -0.03 -8.88
N LEU A 94 -5.76 0.29 -9.27
CA LEU A 94 -6.96 -0.37 -8.73
C LEU A 94 -6.99 -1.81 -9.22
N ARG A 95 -7.29 -2.73 -8.31
CA ARG A 95 -7.40 -4.16 -8.62
C ARG A 95 -8.40 -4.83 -7.70
N SER A 96 -8.87 -6.01 -8.11
CA SER A 96 -9.74 -6.85 -7.30
C SER A 96 -9.24 -8.29 -7.28
N GLU A 97 -9.39 -8.97 -6.16
CA GLU A 97 -9.09 -10.39 -6.01
C GLU A 97 -10.34 -11.16 -5.55
N SER A 98 -10.55 -12.36 -6.08
CA SER A 98 -11.59 -13.27 -5.57
C SER A 98 -11.15 -13.94 -4.29
N LEU A 99 -12.08 -14.13 -3.35
CA LEU A 99 -11.81 -14.94 -2.18
C LEU A 99 -11.68 -16.42 -2.57
N PRO A 100 -10.72 -17.16 -1.97
CA PRO A 100 -10.62 -18.61 -2.14
C PRO A 100 -11.94 -19.30 -1.78
N GLY A 101 -12.48 -20.09 -2.70
CA GLY A 101 -13.75 -20.81 -2.50
C GLY A 101 -15.02 -19.97 -2.66
N ALA A 102 -14.92 -18.65 -2.85
CA ALA A 102 -16.06 -17.74 -3.03
C ALA A 102 -15.78 -16.74 -4.18
N PRO A 103 -15.81 -17.18 -5.46
CA PRO A 103 -15.38 -16.35 -6.58
C PRO A 103 -16.24 -15.10 -6.80
N ALA A 104 -17.50 -15.13 -6.36
CA ALA A 104 -18.43 -14.00 -6.39
C ALA A 104 -18.11 -12.93 -5.33
N THR A 105 -17.32 -13.27 -4.31
CA THR A 105 -16.84 -12.33 -3.29
C THR A 105 -15.49 -11.78 -3.72
N LYS A 106 -15.38 -10.45 -3.75
CA LYS A 106 -14.22 -9.73 -4.26
C LYS A 106 -13.70 -8.77 -3.20
N ALA A 107 -12.39 -8.82 -2.94
CA ALA A 107 -11.67 -7.79 -2.20
C ALA A 107 -11.07 -6.77 -3.18
N PHE A 108 -11.07 -5.49 -2.82
CA PHE A 108 -10.56 -4.40 -3.67
C PHE A 108 -9.28 -3.83 -3.09
N PHE A 109 -8.36 -3.43 -3.96
CA PHE A 109 -7.06 -2.91 -3.57
C PHE A 109 -6.64 -1.73 -4.43
N LEU A 110 -5.82 -0.86 -3.83
CA LEU A 110 -5.02 0.13 -4.54
C LEU A 110 -3.54 -0.20 -4.31
N GLY A 111 -2.88 -0.78 -5.33
CA GLY A 111 -1.54 -1.36 -5.17
C GLY A 111 -1.52 -2.43 -4.05
N PRO A 112 -0.71 -2.26 -2.98
CA PRO A 112 -0.69 -3.18 -1.86
C PRO A 112 -1.82 -2.94 -0.83
N LEU A 113 -2.55 -1.83 -0.90
CA LEU A 113 -3.49 -1.42 0.12
C LEU A 113 -4.84 -2.11 -0.09
N LEU A 114 -5.29 -2.91 0.88
CA LEU A 114 -6.66 -3.41 0.93
C LEU A 114 -7.61 -2.26 1.23
N LEU A 115 -8.69 -2.16 0.46
CA LEU A 115 -9.79 -1.23 0.69
C LEU A 115 -10.92 -1.93 1.42
N GLY A 116 -11.46 -1.32 2.47
CA GLY A 116 -12.69 -1.76 3.13
C GLY A 116 -13.83 -0.80 2.87
N GLY A 117 -15.05 -1.34 2.77
CA GLY A 117 -16.27 -0.54 2.72
C GLY A 117 -16.60 0.04 4.09
N ASP A 118 -16.74 1.35 4.17
CA ASP A 118 -17.14 2.09 5.36
C ASP A 118 -18.66 1.94 5.58
N LEU A 119 -19.05 1.23 6.63
CA LEU A 119 -20.46 0.98 6.98
C LEU A 119 -20.91 1.83 8.18
N GLY A 120 -20.11 2.82 8.57
CA GLY A 120 -20.39 3.68 9.71
C GLY A 120 -20.40 2.95 11.06
N THR A 121 -20.88 3.63 12.10
CA THR A 121 -20.84 3.09 13.47
C THR A 121 -22.02 2.18 13.78
N ASN A 122 -23.18 2.34 13.14
CA ASN A 122 -24.38 1.49 13.31
C ASN A 122 -24.66 1.14 14.78
N ASN A 123 -24.82 2.18 15.61
CA ASN A 123 -25.06 2.11 17.05
C ASN A 123 -23.95 1.42 17.85
N LEU A 124 -22.72 1.32 17.32
CA LEU A 124 -21.55 0.93 18.10
C LEU A 124 -21.32 1.98 19.22
N PRO A 125 -21.18 1.54 20.49
CA PRO A 125 -20.84 2.45 21.58
C PRO A 125 -19.52 3.18 21.30
N ALA A 126 -19.39 4.46 21.66
CA ALA A 126 -18.18 5.24 21.41
C ALA A 126 -16.92 4.72 22.15
N ALA A 127 -17.06 3.78 23.09
CA ALA A 127 -16.03 3.34 24.02
C ALA A 127 -15.60 1.87 23.85
N ILE A 128 -15.56 1.35 22.61
CA ILE A 128 -15.07 -0.03 22.38
C ILE A 128 -13.54 -0.04 22.35
N ALA A 129 -12.93 0.08 23.53
CA ALA A 129 -11.55 -0.37 23.68
C ALA A 129 -11.52 -1.91 23.81
N TYR A 130 -12.42 -2.48 24.62
CA TYR A 130 -12.48 -3.93 24.89
C TYR A 130 -13.90 -4.39 25.26
N ALA A 131 -14.24 -5.62 24.88
CA ALA A 131 -15.43 -6.30 25.39
C ALA A 131 -15.16 -6.85 26.80
N ARG A 132 -16.12 -6.70 27.72
CA ARG A 132 -16.13 -7.21 29.10
C ARG A 132 -16.34 -8.72 29.17
N ASN A 133 -17.01 -9.28 28.17
CA ASN A 133 -17.25 -10.72 28.02
C ASN A 133 -17.51 -11.05 26.54
N GLN A 134 -17.56 -12.35 26.21
CA GLN A 134 -17.69 -12.84 24.83
C GLN A 134 -18.96 -12.34 24.11
N CYS A 135 -20.06 -12.13 24.83
CA CYS A 135 -21.36 -11.81 24.23
C CYS A 135 -21.81 -10.36 24.41
N GLN A 136 -20.96 -9.45 24.91
CA GLN A 136 -21.35 -8.06 25.19
C GLN A 136 -22.01 -7.37 23.98
N TYR A 137 -21.63 -7.75 22.77
CA TYR A 137 -22.09 -7.12 21.52
C TYR A 137 -22.80 -8.08 20.56
N CYS A 138 -23.16 -9.29 20.99
CA CYS A 138 -23.82 -10.27 20.13
C CYS A 138 -25.21 -9.81 19.64
N ASP A 139 -25.93 -9.06 20.47
CA ASP A 139 -27.27 -8.56 20.14
C ASP A 139 -27.25 -7.25 19.36
N LEU A 140 -26.05 -6.68 19.09
CA LEU A 140 -25.97 -5.47 18.28
C LEU A 140 -26.29 -5.81 16.82
N PRO A 141 -27.26 -5.13 16.20
CA PRO A 141 -27.69 -5.44 14.84
C PRO A 141 -26.52 -5.33 13.86
N ALA A 142 -26.43 -6.29 12.95
CA ALA A 142 -25.46 -6.24 11.86
C ALA A 142 -25.79 -5.05 10.93
N PRO A 143 -24.78 -4.39 10.36
CA PRO A 143 -24.99 -3.39 9.34
C PRO A 143 -25.58 -4.06 8.10
N GLU A 144 -26.41 -3.35 7.35
CA GLU A 144 -26.71 -3.80 5.99
C GLU A 144 -25.46 -3.64 5.13
N VAL A 145 -25.02 -4.74 4.51
CA VAL A 145 -23.81 -4.76 3.69
C VAL A 145 -24.20 -4.64 2.23
N PRO A 146 -23.78 -3.59 1.51
CA PRO A 146 -24.14 -3.42 0.11
C PRO A 146 -23.60 -4.54 -0.79
N ALA A 147 -24.49 -5.13 -1.59
CA ALA A 147 -24.10 -6.02 -2.68
C ALA A 147 -23.69 -5.20 -3.90
N LEU A 148 -22.55 -5.53 -4.53
CA LEU A 148 -22.06 -4.85 -5.72
C LEU A 148 -22.57 -5.53 -7.00
N VAL A 149 -23.32 -4.79 -7.83
CA VAL A 149 -23.92 -5.26 -9.08
C VAL A 149 -23.21 -4.60 -10.27
N VAL A 150 -22.12 -5.20 -10.73
CA VAL A 150 -21.15 -4.53 -11.63
C VAL A 150 -21.03 -5.11 -13.04
N ARG A 151 -21.85 -6.13 -13.42
CA ARG A 151 -21.93 -6.74 -14.78
C ARG A 151 -20.59 -6.94 -15.52
N ASN A 152 -19.51 -7.27 -14.80
CA ASN A 152 -18.14 -7.39 -15.32
C ASN A 152 -17.54 -6.11 -15.94
N ASN A 153 -18.09 -4.94 -15.60
CA ASN A 153 -17.50 -3.66 -15.98
C ASN A 153 -16.15 -3.44 -15.25
N PRO A 154 -15.19 -2.76 -15.89
CA PRO A 154 -13.90 -2.44 -15.26
C PRO A 154 -14.10 -1.59 -14.00
N LEU A 155 -13.23 -1.74 -13.00
CA LEU A 155 -13.34 -1.09 -11.69
C LEU A 155 -13.50 0.43 -11.83
N GLU A 156 -12.71 1.03 -12.73
CA GLU A 156 -12.65 2.46 -12.97
C GLU A 156 -13.98 3.03 -13.48
N SER A 157 -14.88 2.20 -14.01
CA SER A 157 -16.18 2.66 -14.49
C SER A 157 -17.17 2.97 -13.36
N TRP A 158 -17.01 2.33 -12.19
CA TRP A 158 -17.96 2.39 -11.09
C TRP A 158 -17.33 2.65 -9.72
N LEU A 159 -16.01 2.55 -9.57
CA LEU A 159 -15.26 2.92 -8.37
C LEU A 159 -14.50 4.22 -8.66
N ARG A 160 -14.93 5.31 -8.02
CA ARG A 160 -14.48 6.67 -8.35
C ARG A 160 -13.75 7.30 -7.16
N PRO A 161 -12.63 8.00 -7.38
CA PRO A 161 -11.95 8.71 -6.31
C PRO A 161 -12.88 9.78 -5.72
N VAL A 162 -12.78 9.99 -4.41
CA VAL A 162 -13.45 11.11 -3.73
C VAL A 162 -12.50 12.31 -3.79
N ALA A 163 -13.03 13.47 -4.19
CA ALA A 163 -12.26 14.70 -4.25
C ALA A 163 -11.74 15.06 -2.85
N ASP A 164 -10.48 15.50 -2.77
CA ASP A 164 -9.80 15.94 -1.55
C ASP A 164 -9.65 14.87 -0.43
N GLU A 165 -10.07 13.63 -0.67
CA GLU A 165 -9.86 12.49 0.22
C GLU A 165 -8.92 11.45 -0.44
N PRO A 166 -7.59 11.54 -0.20
CA PRO A 166 -6.64 10.64 -0.83
C PRO A 166 -6.92 9.17 -0.45
N LEU A 167 -6.68 8.27 -1.39
CA LEU A 167 -6.91 6.82 -1.24
C LEU A 167 -8.37 6.42 -0.98
N THR A 168 -9.31 7.37 -1.05
CA THR A 168 -10.72 7.13 -0.80
C THR A 168 -11.49 7.08 -2.11
N PHE A 169 -12.39 6.11 -2.21
CA PHE A 169 -13.21 5.87 -3.38
C PHE A 169 -14.67 5.74 -2.98
N HIS A 170 -15.59 6.04 -3.89
CA HIS A 170 -17.00 5.72 -3.72
C HIS A 170 -17.45 4.84 -4.88
N THR A 171 -18.35 3.90 -4.59
CA THR A 171 -19.06 3.21 -5.66
C THR A 171 -20.10 4.14 -6.30
N ALA A 172 -20.32 3.98 -7.59
CA ALA A 172 -21.23 4.82 -8.37
C ALA A 172 -22.25 3.93 -9.10
N ASN A 173 -23.48 3.92 -8.60
CA ASN A 173 -24.61 3.11 -9.07
C ASN A 173 -24.38 1.59 -9.00
N ALA A 174 -23.38 1.14 -8.24
CA ALA A 174 -22.99 -0.28 -8.16
C ALA A 174 -23.52 -0.97 -6.91
N GLY A 175 -23.62 -0.27 -5.78
CA GLY A 175 -24.07 -0.84 -4.52
C GLY A 175 -25.59 -0.96 -4.40
N ARG A 176 -26.07 -2.01 -3.72
CA ARG A 176 -27.47 -2.22 -3.33
C ARG A 176 -27.56 -2.64 -1.86
N PRO A 177 -28.40 -1.98 -1.03
CA PRO A 177 -29.39 -0.98 -1.42
C PRO A 177 -28.81 0.42 -1.72
N ALA A 178 -27.58 0.68 -1.30
CA ALA A 178 -26.90 1.95 -1.49
C ALA A 178 -25.44 1.76 -1.95
N ASP A 179 -24.86 2.79 -2.52
CA ASP A 179 -23.42 2.86 -2.75
C ASP A 179 -22.63 3.00 -1.45
N VAL A 180 -21.36 2.64 -1.47
CA VAL A 180 -20.48 2.60 -0.31
C VAL A 180 -19.17 3.32 -0.59
N VAL A 181 -18.62 3.94 0.46
CA VAL A 181 -17.28 4.54 0.43
C VAL A 181 -16.26 3.48 0.79
N LEU A 182 -15.21 3.36 -0.01
CA LEU A 182 -14.08 2.47 0.21
C LEU A 182 -12.87 3.29 0.65
N ARG A 183 -12.25 2.91 1.76
CA ARG A 183 -11.04 3.51 2.31
C ARG A 183 -10.00 2.44 2.60
N PRO A 184 -8.71 2.78 2.72
CA PRO A 184 -7.72 1.82 3.18
C PRO A 184 -8.16 1.18 4.49
N PHE A 185 -8.18 -0.16 4.54
CA PHE A 185 -8.72 -0.91 5.67
C PHE A 185 -8.07 -0.52 7.00
N TYR A 186 -6.78 -0.19 7.00
CA TYR A 186 -6.05 0.27 8.18
C TYR A 186 -6.56 1.61 8.74
N GLN A 187 -7.41 2.35 8.03
CA GLN A 187 -8.03 3.59 8.52
C GLN A 187 -9.41 3.36 9.13
N LEU A 188 -10.03 2.20 8.87
CA LEU A 188 -11.39 1.86 9.32
C LEU A 188 -11.36 1.34 10.77
N HIS A 189 -11.11 2.24 11.71
CA HIS A 189 -11.13 1.95 13.15
C HIS A 189 -12.44 2.40 13.81
N TYR A 190 -12.87 1.68 14.85
CA TYR A 190 -14.06 2.02 15.66
C TYR A 190 -15.37 2.18 14.89
N GLN A 191 -15.47 1.54 13.73
CA GLN A 191 -16.65 1.52 12.89
C GLN A 191 -16.84 0.14 12.27
N ARG A 192 -18.01 -0.12 11.71
CA ARG A 192 -18.29 -1.35 10.97
C ARG A 192 -17.72 -1.24 9.57
N TYR A 193 -17.21 -2.36 9.07
CA TYR A 193 -16.60 -2.44 7.75
C TYR A 193 -16.93 -3.76 7.07
N THR A 194 -16.73 -3.81 5.76
CA THR A 194 -16.71 -5.04 4.96
C THR A 194 -15.43 -5.07 4.12
N VAL A 195 -14.88 -6.25 3.87
CA VAL A 195 -13.70 -6.50 3.02
C VAL A 195 -13.97 -7.58 1.99
#